data_AF-A0A5S9R0A9-F1
#
_entry.id   AF-A0A5S9R0A9-F1
#
_cell.length_a   1.000
_cell.length_b   1.000
_cell.length_c   1.000
_cell.angle_alpha   90.00
_cell.angle_beta   90.00
_cell.angle_gamma   90.00
#
_symmetry.space_group_name_H-M   'P 1'
#
loop_
_entity.id
_entity.type
_entity.pdbx_description
1 polymer ?
#
loop_
_entity_poly.entity_id
_entity_poly.type
_entity_poly.pdbx_seq_one_letter_code
_entity_poly.pdbx_strand_id
1 'polypeptide(L)'
;MDKATGLPFELIDYIHLVEWTGRQIREDKRGYIEGVQPSILVRLDIEPEKWLIATSQFEARFKRMAGAVEYVKDAVRSMYLVLSQDVGAARMLFG
;
A
#
# COMPACT_ATOMS: atom_id res chain seq x y z
N MET A 1 -4.02 27.85 4.06
CA MET A 1 -2.81 27.02 3.87
C MET A 1 -3.01 26.29 2.56
N ASP A 2 -2.16 26.55 1.57
CA ASP A 2 -2.31 26.01 0.22
C ASP A 2 -2.18 24.48 0.29
N LYS A 3 -3.24 23.77 -0.14
CA LYS A 3 -3.28 22.32 -0.13
C LYS A 3 -2.45 21.89 -1.34
N ALA A 4 -1.16 21.63 -1.12
CA ALA A 4 -0.28 21.12 -2.18
C ALA A 4 -1.02 19.99 -2.91
N THR A 5 -1.29 20.19 -4.21
CA THR A 5 -2.14 19.32 -5.04
C THR A 5 -1.42 18.01 -5.44
N GLY A 6 -0.33 17.67 -4.75
CA GLY A 6 0.51 16.52 -5.04
C GLY A 6 1.08 15.87 -3.78
N LEU A 7 1.57 14.65 -3.94
CA LEU A 7 2.28 13.94 -2.89
C LEU A 7 3.67 14.57 -2.68
N PRO A 8 4.13 14.75 -1.44
CA PRO A 8 5.37 15.44 -1.16
C PRO A 8 6.56 14.50 -1.33
N PHE A 9 6.91 14.13 -2.57
CA PHE A 9 8.12 13.36 -2.90
C PHE A 9 8.63 13.66 -4.31
N GLU A 10 9.92 13.41 -4.53
CA GLU A 10 10.55 13.60 -5.84
C GLU A 10 10.33 12.37 -6.73
N LEU A 11 10.34 12.54 -8.05
CA LEU A 11 10.21 11.43 -9.00
C LEU A 11 11.27 10.34 -8.76
N ILE A 12 12.50 10.74 -8.40
CA ILE A 12 13.59 9.81 -8.12
C ILE A 12 13.29 8.91 -6.91
N ASP A 13 12.60 9.44 -5.90
CA ASP A 13 12.19 8.67 -4.72
C ASP A 13 11.17 7.57 -5.10
N TYR A 14 10.26 7.89 -6.02
CA TYR A 14 9.31 6.92 -6.57
C TYR A 14 10.02 5.82 -7.38
N ILE A 15 10.99 6.17 -8.23
CA ILE A 15 11.75 5.18 -9.02
C ILE A 15 12.52 4.24 -8.08
N HIS A 16 13.17 4.76 -7.04
CA HIS A 16 13.85 3.94 -6.04
C HIS A 16 12.87 3.01 -5.30
N LEU A 17 11.66 3.48 -4.98
CA LEU A 17 10.63 2.65 -4.37
C LEU A 17 10.19 1.51 -5.28
N VAL A 18 9.98 1.77 -6.57
CA VAL A 18 9.61 0.76 -7.55
C VAL A 18 10.71 -0.28 -7.71
N GLU A 19 11.97 0.16 -7.81
CA GLU A 19 13.12 -0.73 -7.91
C GLU A 19 13.25 -1.60 -6.66
N TRP A 20 13.17 -0.99 -5.47
CA TRP A 20 13.21 -1.70 -4.20
C TRP A 20 12.07 -2.72 -4.10
N THR A 21 10.84 -2.33 -4.44
CA THR A 21 9.67 -3.23 -4.42
C THR A 21 9.86 -4.44 -5.33
N GLY A 22 10.36 -4.21 -6.55
CA GLY A 22 10.63 -5.28 -7.51
C GLY A 22 11.71 -6.26 -7.06
N ARG A 23 12.70 -5.79 -6.29
CA ARG A 23 13.74 -6.62 -5.67
C ARG A 23 13.19 -7.44 -4.50
N GLN A 24 12.36 -6.84 -3.64
CA GLN A 24 11.74 -7.52 -2.49
C GLN A 24 10.77 -8.65 -2.92
N ILE A 25 10.02 -8.48 -4.01
CA ILE A 25 9.09 -9.54 -4.50
C ILE A 25 9.85 -10.72 -5.13
N ARG A 26 11.10 -10.51 -5.59
CA ARG A 26 11.90 -11.49 -6.34
C ARG A 26 13.04 -12.10 -5.54
N GLU A 27 12.91 -12.19 -4.22
CA GLU A 27 13.90 -12.77 -3.29
C GLU A 27 14.44 -14.17 -3.70
N ASP A 28 13.71 -14.91 -4.53
CA ASP A 28 14.09 -16.18 -5.18
C ASP A 28 15.35 -16.10 -6.07
N LYS A 29 15.73 -14.92 -6.58
CA LYS A 29 16.92 -14.76 -7.45
C LYS A 29 18.12 -14.15 -6.70
N ARG A 30 19.32 -14.70 -6.94
CA ARG A 30 20.62 -14.17 -6.47
C ARG A 30 20.69 -12.65 -6.63
N GLY A 31 20.65 -11.94 -5.50
CA GLY A 31 20.56 -10.47 -5.47
C GLY A 31 19.84 -9.89 -4.24
N TYR A 32 19.61 -10.69 -3.18
CA TYR A 32 19.21 -10.17 -1.87
C TYR A 32 20.31 -9.22 -1.39
N ILE A 33 20.00 -7.94 -1.46
CA ILE A 33 20.69 -6.90 -0.74
C ILE A 33 19.64 -6.44 0.27
N GLU A 34 20.00 -6.34 1.54
CA GLU A 34 19.29 -5.52 2.53
C GLU A 34 19.30 -4.08 1.99
N GLY A 35 18.46 -3.80 1.01
CA GLY A 35 18.38 -2.50 0.37
C GLY A 35 17.90 -1.53 1.41
N VAL A 36 18.62 -0.41 1.54
CA VAL A 36 18.22 0.73 2.35
C VAL A 36 16.74 1.02 2.10
N GLN A 37 15.94 0.94 3.17
CA GLN A 37 14.50 1.22 3.11
C GLN A 37 14.29 2.55 2.38
N PRO A 38 13.43 2.60 1.33
CA PRO A 38 13.17 3.83 0.60
C PRO A 38 12.69 4.93 1.55
N SER A 39 13.36 6.08 1.55
CA SER A 39 13.04 7.23 2.42
C SER A 39 11.60 7.74 2.24
N ILE A 40 11.01 7.51 1.06
CA ILE A 40 9.62 7.81 0.75
C ILE A 40 8.63 7.04 1.62
N LEU A 41 8.89 5.79 2.00
CA LEU A 41 7.99 5.04 2.89
C LEU A 41 7.97 5.65 4.30
N VAL A 42 9.15 6.06 4.79
CA VAL A 42 9.27 6.76 6.08
C VAL A 42 8.55 8.11 6.04
N ARG A 43 8.71 8.89 4.96
CA ARG A 43 8.05 10.19 4.80
C ARG A 43 6.53 10.11 4.69
N LEU A 44 6.02 9.04 4.08
CA LEU A 44 4.59 8.79 3.93
C LEU A 44 3.98 8.05 5.12
N ASP A 45 4.79 7.72 6.13
CA ASP A 45 4.38 6.94 7.32
C ASP A 45 3.78 5.57 6.94
N ILE A 46 4.44 4.86 6.02
CA ILE A 46 4.02 3.55 5.52
C ILE A 46 5.03 2.50 5.97
N GLU A 47 4.55 1.51 6.71
CA GLU A 47 5.33 0.34 7.09
C GLU A 47 5.73 -0.47 5.83
N PRO A 48 7.01 -0.83 5.65
CA PRO A 48 7.48 -1.62 4.50
C PRO A 48 6.70 -2.92 4.27
N GLU A 49 6.33 -3.61 5.34
CA GLU A 49 5.58 -4.87 5.29
C GLU A 49 4.17 -4.64 4.74
N LYS A 50 3.47 -3.59 5.21
CA LYS A 50 2.16 -3.20 4.70
C LYS A 50 2.26 -2.78 3.23
N TRP A 51 3.31 -2.06 2.85
CA TRP A 51 3.58 -1.71 1.45
C TRP A 51 3.78 -2.94 0.56
N LEU A 52 4.60 -3.90 0.98
CA LEU A 52 4.85 -5.11 0.21
C LEU A 52 3.59 -5.95 0.04
N ILE A 53 2.77 -6.09 1.08
CA ILE A 53 1.47 -6.78 0.96
C ILE A 53 0.55 -6.02 0.00
N ALA A 54 0.45 -4.70 0.13
CA ALA A 54 -0.39 -3.88 -0.72
C ALA A 54 0.03 -3.96 -2.19
N THR A 55 1.33 -3.95 -2.49
CA THR A 55 1.85 -3.97 -3.88
C THR A 55 1.87 -5.36 -4.52
N SER A 56 1.98 -6.44 -3.73
CA SER A 56 2.04 -7.81 -4.24
C SER A 56 0.71 -8.56 -4.21
N GLN A 57 -0.19 -8.22 -3.29
CA GLN A 57 -1.43 -8.96 -3.02
C GLN A 57 -2.68 -8.10 -3.16
N PHE A 58 -2.60 -6.92 -3.80
CA PHE A 58 -3.71 -5.97 -3.90
C PHE A 58 -5.03 -6.62 -4.32
N GLU A 59 -5.05 -7.24 -5.51
CA GLU A 59 -6.23 -7.87 -6.08
C GLU A 59 -6.65 -9.16 -5.36
N ALA A 60 -5.73 -9.78 -4.61
CA ALA A 60 -6.06 -10.92 -3.77
C ALA A 60 -6.84 -10.48 -2.53
N ARG A 61 -6.47 -9.33 -1.94
CA ARG A 61 -7.02 -8.81 -0.67
C ARG A 61 -8.26 -7.94 -0.87
N PHE A 62 -8.34 -7.18 -1.95
CA PHE A 62 -9.46 -6.31 -2.27
C PHE A 62 -10.18 -6.83 -3.52
N LYS A 63 -11.44 -7.26 -3.36
CA LYS A 63 -12.27 -7.74 -4.47
C LYS A 63 -13.25 -6.72 -4.99
N ARG A 64 -13.66 -5.76 -4.16
CA ARG A 64 -14.70 -4.79 -4.52
C ARG A 64 -14.30 -3.38 -4.16
N MET A 65 -13.77 -3.18 -2.96
CA MET A 65 -13.41 -1.85 -2.46
C MET A 65 -12.04 -1.87 -1.79
N ALA A 66 -11.32 -0.76 -1.91
CA ALA A 66 -10.07 -0.52 -1.20
C ALA A 66 -10.05 0.93 -0.71
N GLY A 67 -9.48 1.17 0.45
CA GLY A 67 -9.38 2.50 1.05
C GLY A 67 -9.40 2.45 2.56
N ALA A 68 -9.41 3.62 3.20
CA ALA A 68 -9.47 3.72 4.65
C ALA A 68 -10.71 2.99 5.22
N VAL A 69 -10.50 2.30 6.34
CA VAL A 69 -11.45 1.34 6.93
C VAL A 69 -12.85 1.91 7.08
N GLU A 70 -12.96 3.16 7.56
CA GLU A 70 -14.26 3.79 7.81
C GLU A 70 -15.04 4.00 6.51
N TYR A 71 -14.38 4.47 5.44
CA TYR A 71 -15.03 4.63 4.14
C TYR A 71 -15.38 3.30 3.48
N VAL A 72 -14.54 2.28 3.65
CA VAL A 72 -14.84 0.93 3.14
C VAL A 72 -16.05 0.35 3.86
N LYS A 73 -16.18 0.52 5.18
CA LYS A 73 -17.37 0.10 5.94
C LYS A 73 -18.63 0.83 5.46
N ASP A 74 -18.55 2.15 5.29
CA ASP A 74 -19.69 2.96 4.84
C ASP A 74 -20.15 2.55 3.45
N ALA A 75 -19.21 2.31 2.54
CA ALA A 75 -19.51 1.87 1.18
C ALA A 75 -20.05 0.44 1.13
N VAL A 76 -19.52 -0.49 1.93
CA VAL A 76 -20.06 -1.87 2.07
C VAL A 76 -21.50 -1.83 2.57
N ARG A 77 -21.80 -0.97 3.54
CA ARG A 77 -23.15 -0.79 4.10
C ARG A 77 -24.12 -0.18 3.07
N SER A 78 -23.70 0.86 2.35
CA SER A 78 -24.55 1.54 1.36
C SER A 78 -24.86 0.66 0.14
N MET A 79 -23.98 -0.29 -0.17
CA MET A 79 -24.14 -1.27 -1.25
C MET A 79 -24.82 -2.58 -0.82
N TYR A 80 -25.32 -2.68 0.42
CA TYR A 80 -25.96 -3.88 0.99
C TYR A 80 -25.09 -5.15 0.88
N LEU A 81 -23.78 -5.00 1.01
CA LEU A 81 -22.84 -6.13 0.92
C LEU A 81 -22.65 -6.78 2.29
N VAL A 82 -22.63 -8.12 2.33
CA VAL A 82 -22.27 -8.89 3.53
C VAL A 82 -20.77 -8.68 3.79
N LEU A 83 -20.40 -8.52 5.08
CA LEU A 83 -19.07 -8.19 5.60
C LEU A 83 -17.94 -8.72 4.69
N SER A 84 -17.42 -7.83 3.86
CA SER A 84 -16.50 -8.23 2.79
C SER A 84 -15.08 -8.36 3.34
N GLN A 85 -14.32 -9.30 2.77
CA GLN A 85 -12.87 -9.44 3.02
C GLN A 85 -12.12 -8.10 2.87
N ASP A 86 -12.66 -7.19 2.06
CA ASP A 86 -12.18 -5.84 1.83
C ASP A 86 -12.09 -5.00 3.13
N VAL A 87 -13.02 -5.16 4.09
CA VAL A 87 -12.97 -4.44 5.38
C VAL A 87 -11.80 -4.94 6.24
N GLY A 88 -11.56 -6.25 6.23
CA GLY A 88 -10.44 -6.87 6.94
C GLY A 88 -9.09 -6.47 6.31
N ALA A 89 -9.01 -6.50 4.97
CA ALA A 89 -7.86 -6.04 4.23
C ALA A 89 -7.56 -4.55 4.48
N ALA A 90 -8.59 -3.70 4.50
CA ALA A 90 -8.46 -2.28 4.79
C ALA A 90 -7.92 -2.05 6.21
N ARG A 91 -8.39 -2.82 7.21
CA ARG A 91 -7.90 -2.70 8.58
C ARG A 91 -6.44 -3.12 8.73
N MET A 92 -6.03 -4.14 8.00
CA MET A 92 -4.64 -4.60 8.05
C MET A 92 -3.69 -3.59 7.39
N LEU A 93 -4.09 -3.00 6.26
CA LEU A 93 -3.19 -2.20 5.42
C LEU A 93 -3.27 -0.70 5.67
N PHE A 94 -4.41 -0.20 6.14
CA PHE A 94 -4.69 1.23 6.28
C PHE A 94 -5.23 1.61 7.67
N GLY A 95 -5.19 0.69 8.63
CA GLY A 95 -5.64 0.86 10.01
C GLY A 95 -4.53 0.78 11.03
#